data_AF-A0A969TAX5-F1
#
_entry.id   AF-A0A969TAX5-F1
#
_cell.length_a   1.000
_cell.length_b   1.000
_cell.length_c   1.000
_cell.angle_alpha   90.00
_cell.angle_beta   90.00
_cell.angle_gamma   90.00
#
_symmetry.space_group_name_H-M   'P 1'
#
loop_
_entity.id
_entity.type
_entity.pdbx_description
1 polymer ?
#
loop_
_entity_poly.entity_id
_entity_poly.type
_entity_poly.pdbx_seq_one_letter_code
_entity_poly.pdbx_strand_id
1 'polypeptide(L)'
;MLSSPTLSTPKLVLCCYVNATAHVEVIRITNIPHWSLERVVFPGQRLLFKAPISAKLEIHTGMSISSIISETIDCQDLILPASFHAEVKTSWTA
;
A
#
# COMPACT_ATOMS: atom_id res chain seq x y z
N MET A 1 35.86 -16.74 -1.01
CA MET A 1 35.14 -15.85 -1.93
C MET A 1 33.81 -15.51 -1.28
N LEU A 2 33.63 -14.29 -0.80
CA LEU A 2 32.33 -13.86 -0.28
C LEU A 2 31.41 -13.68 -1.48
N SER A 3 30.45 -14.59 -1.63
CA SER A 3 29.33 -14.43 -2.56
C SER A 3 28.63 -13.10 -2.26
N SER A 4 28.57 -12.23 -3.26
CA SER A 4 27.80 -10.99 -3.22
C SER A 4 26.37 -11.29 -2.79
N PRO A 5 25.78 -10.54 -1.84
CA PRO A 5 24.36 -10.66 -1.58
C PRO A 5 23.64 -10.22 -2.86
N THR A 6 22.96 -11.17 -3.52
CA THR A 6 21.99 -10.86 -4.54
C THR A 6 20.88 -10.09 -3.84
N LEU A 7 20.97 -8.75 -3.87
CA LEU A 7 19.92 -7.86 -3.37
C LEU A 7 18.74 -7.96 -4.35
N SER A 8 17.99 -9.06 -4.26
CA SER A 8 16.78 -9.27 -5.03
C SER A 8 15.80 -8.16 -4.66
N THR A 9 15.69 -7.15 -5.53
CA THR A 9 14.76 -6.06 -5.31
C THR A 9 13.35 -6.66 -5.20
N PRO A 10 12.62 -6.40 -4.10
CA PRO A 10 11.28 -6.96 -3.94
C PRO A 10 10.39 -6.49 -5.10
N LYS A 11 9.73 -7.44 -5.78
CA LYS A 11 8.76 -7.12 -6.83
C LYS A 11 7.59 -6.37 -6.20
N LEU A 12 7.42 -5.11 -6.61
CA LEU A 12 6.32 -4.27 -6.16
C LEU A 12 5.11 -4.45 -7.09
N VAL A 13 3.93 -4.57 -6.49
CA VAL A 13 2.63 -4.60 -7.18
C VAL A 13 1.90 -3.29 -6.95
N LEU A 14 1.03 -2.90 -7.88
CA LEU A 14 0.18 -1.73 -7.74
C LEU A 14 -1.13 -2.15 -7.05
N CYS A 15 -1.37 -1.62 -5.86
CA CYS A 15 -2.55 -1.91 -5.05
C CYS A 15 -3.53 -0.73 -5.07
N CYS A 16 -4.81 -1.04 -4.85
CA CYS A 16 -5.88 -0.08 -4.74
C CYS A 16 -6.75 -0.36 -3.51
N TYR A 17 -6.75 0.55 -2.55
CA TYR A 17 -7.65 0.54 -1.41
C TYR A 17 -8.73 1.60 -1.58
N VAL A 18 -9.96 1.32 -1.13
CA VAL A 18 -11.05 2.30 -1.05
C VAL A 18 -11.60 2.25 0.36
N ASN A 19 -11.59 3.39 1.05
CA ASN A 19 -12.30 3.51 2.32
C ASN A 19 -13.80 3.58 2.01
N ALA A 20 -14.51 2.46 2.20
CA ALA A 20 -15.95 2.37 2.00
C ALA A 20 -16.76 2.77 3.25
N THR A 21 -16.08 3.17 4.33
CA THR A 21 -16.71 3.57 5.60
C THR A 21 -17.10 5.05 5.59
N ALA A 22 -17.86 5.46 6.61
CA ALA A 22 -18.23 6.86 6.84
C ALA A 22 -17.22 7.63 7.74
N HIS A 23 -16.09 7.02 8.10
CA HIS A 23 -15.09 7.60 9.00
C HIS A 23 -13.73 7.72 8.32
N VAL A 24 -12.88 8.61 8.86
CA VAL A 24 -11.49 8.72 8.40
C VAL A 24 -10.71 7.50 8.89
N GLU A 25 -9.90 6.95 7.99
CA GLU A 25 -9.04 5.80 8.26
C GLU A 25 -7.57 6.17 8.08
N VAL A 26 -6.70 5.52 8.85
CA VAL A 26 -5.25 5.55 8.63
C VAL A 26 -4.81 4.17 8.22
N ILE A 27 -4.25 4.04 7.03
CA ILE A 27 -3.71 2.76 6.56
C ILE A 27 -2.21 2.70 6.77
N ARG A 28 -1.68 1.50 7.08
CA ARG A 28 -0.26 1.28 7.38
C ARG A 28 0.25 -0.02 6.76
N ILE A 29 1.54 -0.07 6.47
CA ILE A 29 2.26 -1.33 6.21
C ILE A 29 3.42 -1.39 7.19
N THR A 30 3.36 -2.35 8.12
CA THR A 30 4.31 -2.52 9.22
C THR A 30 5.05 -3.86 9.15
N ASN A 31 4.50 -4.83 8.41
CA ASN A 31 5.01 -6.20 8.35
C ASN A 31 6.23 -6.38 7.44
N ILE A 32 6.59 -5.34 6.67
CA ILE A 32 7.78 -5.35 5.80
C ILE A 32 8.87 -4.51 6.47
N PRO A 33 10.05 -5.09 6.77
CA PRO A 33 11.13 -4.36 7.41
C PRO A 33 11.63 -3.23 6.49
N HIS A 34 11.92 -2.07 7.09
CA HIS A 34 12.39 -0.87 6.39
C HIS A 34 11.43 -0.29 5.34
N TRP A 35 10.15 -0.69 5.37
CA TRP A 35 9.11 -0.14 4.53
C TRP A 35 8.20 0.76 5.38
N SER A 36 8.10 2.04 5.05
CA SER A 36 7.22 2.99 5.74
C SER A 36 6.09 3.45 4.80
N LEU A 37 4.91 2.85 4.98
CA LEU A 37 3.67 3.39 4.44
C LEU A 37 2.75 3.73 5.60
N GLU A 38 2.33 4.99 5.69
CA GLU A 38 1.28 5.46 6.58
C GLU A 38 0.52 6.58 5.87
N ARG A 39 -0.79 6.41 5.65
CA ARG A 39 -1.60 7.37 4.87
C ARG A 39 -3.01 7.50 5.46
N VAL A 40 -3.54 8.72 5.44
CA VAL A 40 -4.94 9.01 5.76
C VAL A 40 -5.80 8.78 4.53
N VAL A 41 -6.94 8.11 4.69
CA VAL A 41 -7.92 7.83 3.64
C VAL A 41 -9.30 8.29 4.11
N PHE A 42 -9.85 9.31 3.44
CA PHE A 42 -11.18 9.85 3.77
C PHE A 42 -12.31 8.91 3.29
N PRO A 43 -13.53 9.04 3.86
CA PRO A 43 -14.71 8.33 3.37
C PRO A 43 -14.87 8.43 1.85
N GLY A 44 -15.00 7.29 1.18
CA GLY A 44 -15.14 7.17 -0.27
C GLY A 44 -13.85 7.39 -1.08
N GLN A 45 -12.74 7.75 -0.44
CA GLN A 45 -11.48 7.99 -1.13
C GLN A 45 -10.83 6.69 -1.59
N ARG A 46 -10.29 6.73 -2.81
CA ARG A 46 -9.43 5.69 -3.37
C ARG A 46 -7.96 6.05 -3.17
N LEU A 47 -7.18 5.12 -2.63
CA LEU A 47 -5.73 5.24 -2.54
C LEU A 47 -5.06 4.19 -3.41
N LEU A 48 -4.23 4.66 -4.34
CA LEU A 48 -3.31 3.83 -5.11
C LEU A 48 -1.92 3.87 -4.46
N PHE A 49 -1.30 2.71 -4.31
CA PHE A 49 0.05 2.61 -3.75
C PHE A 49 0.78 1.40 -4.31
N LYS A 50 2.12 1.45 -4.33
CA LYS A 50 2.94 0.28 -4.64
C LYS A 50 3.35 -0.39 -3.34
N ALA A 51 3.34 -1.71 -3.29
CA ALA A 51 3.81 -2.48 -2.14
C ALA A 51 4.37 -3.85 -2.57
N PRO A 52 5.25 -4.49 -1.77
CA PRO A 52 5.57 -5.90 -1.96
C PRO A 52 4.31 -6.76 -1.89
N ILE A 53 4.24 -7.84 -2.68
CA ILE A 53 3.07 -8.75 -2.66
C ILE A 53 2.82 -9.37 -1.28
N SER A 54 3.87 -9.56 -0.49
CA SER A 54 3.81 -10.08 0.89
C SER A 54 3.42 -9.03 1.93
N ALA A 55 3.18 -7.78 1.54
CA ALA A 55 2.79 -6.73 2.45
C ALA A 55 1.34 -6.92 2.92
N LYS A 56 1.07 -6.48 4.15
CA LYS A 56 -0.25 -6.47 4.76
C LYS A 56 -0.63 -5.02 5.03
N LEU A 57 -1.79 -4.62 4.54
CA LEU A 57 -2.35 -3.31 4.77
C LEU A 57 -3.18 -3.33 6.04
N GLU A 58 -2.66 -2.74 7.11
CA GLU A 58 -3.41 -2.50 8.33
C GLU A 58 -4.30 -1.28 8.17
N ILE A 59 -5.56 -1.36 8.59
CA ILE A 59 -6.52 -0.27 8.62
C ILE A 59 -6.74 0.09 10.08
N HIS A 60 -6.40 1.32 10.43
CA HIS A 60 -6.56 1.87 11.77
C HIS A 60 -7.71 2.87 11.74
N THR A 61 -8.70 2.67 12.60
CA THR A 61 -9.85 3.57 12.76
C THR A 61 -9.79 4.26 14.12
N GLY A 62 -10.36 5.47 14.22
CA GLY A 62 -10.46 6.17 15.50
C GLY A 62 -10.74 7.67 15.34
N MET A 63 -11.89 8.11 15.84
CA MET A 63 -12.22 9.53 16.02
C MET A 63 -11.67 10.10 17.34
N SER A 64 -10.83 9.35 18.07
CA SER A 64 -10.31 9.68 19.40
C SER A 64 -8.87 9.20 19.60
N ILE A 65 -8.28 9.57 20.74
CA ILE A 65 -6.84 9.53 21.08
C ILE A 65 -6.16 8.15 20.92
N SER A 66 -6.92 7.06 20.80
CA SER A 66 -6.38 5.72 20.52
C SER A 66 -6.95 5.19 19.20
N SER A 67 -6.13 5.11 18.15
CA SER A 67 -6.47 4.36 16.95
C SER A 67 -6.34 2.87 17.22
N ILE A 68 -7.36 2.09 16.87
CA ILE A 68 -7.35 0.61 17.00
C ILE A 68 -7.18 0.04 15.59
N ILE A 69 -6.36 -1.01 15.45
CA ILE A 69 -6.31 -1.80 14.21
C ILE A 69 -7.69 -2.43 14.04
N SER A 70 -8.42 -1.94 13.04
CA SER A 70 -9.75 -2.42 12.70
C SER A 70 -9.68 -3.67 11.85
N GLU A 71 -8.75 -3.69 10.89
CA GLU A 71 -8.63 -4.75 9.89
C GLU A 71 -7.19 -4.84 9.37
N THR A 72 -6.83 -6.02 8.85
CA THR A 72 -5.59 -6.23 8.11
C THR A 72 -5.91 -6.99 6.82
N ILE A 73 -5.57 -6.40 5.68
CA ILE A 73 -5.83 -6.94 4.34
C ILE A 73 -4.50 -7.35 3.70
N ASP A 74 -4.42 -8.54 3.12
CA ASP A 74 -3.23 -8.93 2.35
C ASP A 74 -3.17 -8.11 1.04
N CYS A 75 -2.01 -7.49 0.74
CA CYS A 75 -1.88 -6.64 -0.45
C CYS A 75 -2.14 -7.39 -1.76
N GLN A 76 -2.01 -8.73 -1.75
CA GLN A 76 -2.37 -9.60 -2.87
C GLN A 76 -3.85 -9.43 -3.29
N ASP A 77 -4.75 -9.15 -2.34
CA ASP A 77 -6.19 -9.01 -2.58
C ASP A 77 -6.55 -7.59 -3.06
N LEU A 78 -5.60 -6.66 -2.98
CA LEU A 78 -5.73 -5.26 -3.39
C LEU A 78 -5.08 -4.98 -4.75
N ILE A 79 -4.48 -5.99 -5.39
CA ILE A 79 -3.74 -5.83 -6.66
C ILE A 79 -4.68 -5.36 -7.76
N LEU A 80 -4.28 -4.31 -8.46
CA LEU A 80 -4.96 -3.91 -9.69
C LEU A 80 -4.66 -4.88 -10.84
N PRO A 81 -5.64 -5.15 -11.72
CA PRO A 81 -5.41 -5.91 -12.93
C PRO A 81 -4.29 -5.29 -13.78
N ALA A 82 -3.52 -6.13 -14.47
CA ALA A 82 -2.37 -5.73 -15.29
C ALA A 82 -2.71 -4.65 -16.35
N SER A 83 -3.97 -4.55 -16.78
CA SER A 83 -4.45 -3.53 -17.71
C SER A 83 -4.27 -2.09 -17.21
N PHE A 84 -4.14 -1.87 -15.90
CA PHE A 84 -3.94 -0.55 -15.29
C PHE A 84 -2.47 -0.18 -15.05
N HIS A 85 -1.51 -1.04 -15.42
CA HIS A 85 -0.08 -0.77 -15.27
C HIS A 85 0.50 0.12 -16.40
N ALA A 86 -0.31 0.53 -17.38
CA ALA A 86 0.19 1.01 -18.67
C ALA A 86 0.41 2.54 -18.82
N GLU A 87 0.09 3.39 -17.83
CA GLU A 87 0.02 4.84 -18.09
C GLU A 87 0.91 5.71 -17.20
N VAL A 88 2.17 5.31 -17.04
CA VAL A 88 3.24 6.25 -16.64
C VAL A 88 4.45 6.03 -17.55
N LYS A 89 4.28 6.28 -18.85
CA LYS A 89 5.41 6.61 -19.72
C LYS A 89 5.49 8.12 -19.83
N THR A 90 6.41 8.65 -19.03
CA THR A 90 6.98 10.00 -18.99
C THR A 90 6.86 10.79 -20.30
N SER A 91 6.01 11.81 -20.34
CA SER A 91 6.08 12.90 -21.32
C SER A 91 6.84 14.07 -20.71
N TRP A 92 8.16 13.98 -20.66
CA TRP A 92 9.03 15.16 -20.51
C TRP A 92 10.16 15.06 -21.54
N THR A 93 9.83 15.47 -22.76
CA THR A 93 10.79 16.03 -23.70
C THR A 93 10.18 17.33 -24.20
N ALA A 94 10.64 18.44 -23.63
CA ALA A 94 10.56 19.77 -24.22
C ALA A 94 11.95 20.37 -24.08
#